data_AF-A0A9Q3HX08-F1
#
_entry.id   AF-A0A9Q3HX08-F1
#
_cell.length_a   1.000
_cell.length_b   1.000
_cell.length_c   1.000
_cell.angle_alpha   90.00
_cell.angle_beta   90.00
_cell.angle_gamma   90.00
#
_symmetry.space_group_name_H-M   'P 1'
#
loop_
_entity.id
_entity.type
_entity.pdbx_description
1 polymer ?
#
loop_
_entity_poly.entity_id
_entity_poly.type
_entity_poly.pdbx_seq_one_letter_code
_entity_poly.pdbx_strand_id
1 'polypeptide(L)'
;MTATHGRRNWPWWESQIIQNFNNGTWIWQKTMSFENDKYSVDKDLYEWCIRQSKRLKAINPHMKIQMRNHKILKKVPGELNHVVKCRYNQSFTLDEIANTLQDVRKRTNIGKYSQFRSSIFKEK
;
A
#
# COMPACT_ATOMS: atom_id res chain seq x y z
N MET A 1 -24.58 -42.34 -7.72
CA MET A 1 -23.20 -41.86 -7.49
C MET A 1 -23.25 -40.36 -7.26
N THR A 2 -23.30 -39.93 -6.00
CA THR A 2 -23.42 -38.50 -5.63
C THR A 2 -22.07 -37.82 -5.80
N ALA A 3 -22.00 -36.79 -6.64
CA ALA A 3 -20.78 -36.06 -6.96
C ALA A 3 -20.02 -35.60 -5.70
N THR A 4 -18.84 -36.18 -5.48
CA THR A 4 -17.95 -35.91 -4.35
C THR A 4 -17.16 -34.61 -4.54
N HIS A 5 -17.84 -33.50 -4.83
CA HIS A 5 -17.20 -32.20 -5.04
C HIS A 5 -17.52 -31.16 -3.96
N GLY A 6 -18.31 -31.51 -2.94
CA GLY A 6 -18.89 -30.54 -1.98
C GLY A 6 -18.31 -30.46 -0.57
N ARG A 7 -17.24 -31.19 -0.20
CA ARG A 7 -16.76 -31.27 1.21
C ARG A 7 -15.34 -30.70 1.43
N ARG A 8 -15.01 -29.58 0.79
CA ARG A 8 -13.73 -28.89 1.07
C ARG A 8 -14.02 -27.58 1.80
N ASN A 9 -13.29 -27.35 2.89
CA ASN A 9 -13.41 -26.14 3.69
C ASN A 9 -12.81 -24.93 2.94
N TRP A 10 -13.18 -23.72 3.35
CA TRP A 10 -12.71 -22.49 2.72
C TRP A 10 -11.17 -22.39 2.64
N PRO A 11 -10.38 -22.71 3.68
CA PRO A 11 -8.92 -22.67 3.59
C PRO A 11 -8.33 -23.55 2.49
N TRP A 12 -8.95 -24.70 2.20
CA TRP A 12 -8.52 -25.57 1.10
C TRP A 12 -8.81 -24.92 -0.25
N TRP A 13 -9.99 -24.35 -0.45
CA TRP A 13 -10.34 -23.63 -1.68
C TRP A 13 -9.46 -22.39 -1.89
N GLU A 14 -9.20 -21.64 -0.82
CA GLU A 14 -8.26 -20.51 -0.83
C GLU A 14 -6.86 -20.98 -1.29
N SER A 15 -6.36 -22.08 -0.74
CA SER A 15 -5.07 -22.65 -1.15
C SER A 15 -5.07 -23.08 -2.62
N GLN A 16 -6.13 -23.70 -3.12
CA GLN A 16 -6.22 -24.11 -4.53
C GLN A 16 -6.34 -22.93 -5.49
N ILE A 17 -7.07 -21.88 -5.11
CA ILE A 17 -7.16 -20.65 -5.90
C ILE A 17 -5.78 -19.98 -5.94
N ILE A 18 -5.10 -19.88 -4.80
CA ILE A 18 -3.73 -19.37 -4.76
C ILE A 18 -2.84 -20.26 -5.64
N GLN A 19 -2.85 -21.58 -5.50
CA GLN A 19 -1.97 -22.46 -6.28
C GLN A 19 -2.17 -22.32 -7.80
N ASN A 20 -3.42 -22.22 -8.27
CA ASN A 20 -3.73 -22.20 -9.70
C ASN A 20 -3.70 -20.80 -10.32
N PHE A 21 -3.97 -19.74 -9.54
CA PHE A 21 -4.09 -18.37 -10.05
C PHE A 21 -3.01 -17.42 -9.52
N ASN A 22 -2.21 -17.81 -8.54
CA ASN A 22 -1.03 -17.06 -8.09
C ASN A 22 0.16 -17.30 -9.04
N ASN A 23 -0.07 -17.04 -10.33
CA ASN A 23 0.98 -17.15 -11.33
C ASN A 23 2.03 -16.04 -11.10
N GLY A 24 3.31 -16.35 -11.36
CA GLY A 24 4.40 -15.38 -11.15
C GLY A 24 4.20 -14.07 -11.91
N THR A 25 3.55 -14.13 -13.07
CA THR A 25 3.19 -12.96 -13.89
C THR A 25 2.20 -12.03 -13.17
N TRP A 26 1.22 -12.56 -12.45
CA TRP A 26 0.21 -11.81 -11.71
C TRP A 26 0.84 -11.16 -10.48
N ILE A 27 1.68 -11.90 -9.75
CA ILE A 27 2.46 -11.33 -8.64
C ILE A 27 3.33 -10.18 -9.14
N TRP A 28 4.00 -10.37 -10.28
CA TRP A 28 4.80 -9.34 -10.92
C TRP A 28 3.95 -8.13 -11.31
N GLN A 29 2.79 -8.31 -11.95
CA GLN A 29 1.86 -7.22 -12.29
C GLN A 29 1.38 -6.46 -11.05
N LYS A 30 1.03 -7.16 -9.96
CA LYS A 30 0.63 -6.53 -8.69
C LYS A 30 1.79 -5.78 -8.05
N THR A 31 3.00 -6.33 -8.12
CA THR A 31 4.23 -5.68 -7.64
C THR A 31 4.48 -4.41 -8.43
N MET A 32 4.47 -4.45 -9.76
CA MET A 32 4.61 -3.26 -10.60
C MET A 32 3.51 -2.22 -10.34
N SER A 33 2.27 -2.67 -10.12
CA SER A 33 1.16 -1.78 -9.75
C SER A 33 1.39 -1.07 -8.41
N PHE A 34 1.99 -1.76 -7.43
CA PHE A 34 2.40 -1.15 -6.16
C PHE A 34 3.60 -0.22 -6.34
N GLU A 35 4.58 -0.62 -7.15
CA GLU A 35 5.82 0.14 -7.34
C GLU A 35 5.57 1.48 -8.06
N ASN A 36 4.70 1.47 -9.07
CA ASN A 36 4.36 2.63 -9.90
C ASN A 36 3.35 3.59 -9.25
N ASP A 37 2.49 3.11 -8.34
CA ASP A 37 1.45 3.93 -7.70
C ASP A 37 2.00 4.74 -6.52
N LYS A 38 2.81 5.75 -6.82
CA LYS A 38 3.23 6.76 -5.84
C LYS A 38 2.03 7.62 -5.40
N TYR A 39 2.06 8.07 -4.15
CA TYR A 39 1.02 8.95 -3.63
C TYR A 39 1.05 10.30 -4.36
N SER A 40 -0.14 10.79 -4.73
CA SER A 40 -0.35 12.15 -5.24
C SER A 40 -1.34 12.90 -4.35
N VAL A 41 -1.16 14.21 -4.19
CA VAL A 41 -2.02 15.07 -3.36
C VAL A 41 -3.48 15.06 -3.84
N ASP A 42 -3.72 14.76 -5.12
CA ASP A 42 -5.07 14.72 -5.71
C ASP A 42 -5.87 13.48 -5.28
N LYS A 43 -5.21 12.45 -4.76
CA LYS A 43 -5.86 11.20 -4.36
C LYS A 43 -6.44 11.33 -2.95
N ASP A 44 -7.55 10.62 -2.69
CA ASP A 44 -7.94 10.35 -1.31
C ASP A 44 -6.89 9.45 -0.67
N LEU A 45 -6.40 9.91 0.46
CA LEU A 45 -5.26 9.29 1.12
C LEU A 45 -5.65 8.00 1.83
N TYR A 46 -6.84 7.96 2.45
CA TYR A 46 -7.32 6.80 3.18
C TYR A 46 -7.58 5.65 2.21
N GLU A 47 -8.30 5.93 1.12
CA GLU A 47 -8.54 4.98 0.04
C GLU A 47 -7.23 4.49 -0.58
N TRP A 48 -6.28 5.39 -0.82
CA TRP A 48 -4.99 5.03 -1.39
C TRP A 48 -4.19 4.12 -0.45
N CYS A 49 -4.14 4.42 0.85
CA CYS A 49 -3.49 3.58 1.86
C CYS A 49 -4.10 2.18 1.93
N ILE A 50 -5.44 2.08 1.94
CA ILE A 50 -6.15 0.80 1.90
C ILE A 50 -5.81 0.01 0.64
N ARG A 51 -5.82 0.69 -0.52
CA ARG A 51 -5.50 0.05 -1.80
C ARG A 51 -4.08 -0.52 -1.82
N GLN A 52 -3.09 0.24 -1.35
CA GLN A 52 -1.71 -0.28 -1.24
C GLN A 52 -1.61 -1.43 -0.25
N SER A 53 -2.29 -1.34 0.90
CA SER A 53 -2.32 -2.39 1.91
C SER A 53 -2.88 -3.71 1.36
N LYS A 54 -3.96 -3.64 0.56
CA LYS A 54 -4.55 -4.78 -0.16
C LYS A 54 -3.59 -5.38 -1.18
N ARG A 55 -2.91 -4.55 -1.98
CA ARG A 55 -1.90 -5.03 -2.96
C ARG A 55 -0.75 -5.75 -2.29
N LEU A 56 -0.22 -5.23 -1.18
CA LEU A 56 0.83 -5.89 -0.43
C LEU A 56 0.37 -7.20 0.22
N LYS A 57 -0.90 -7.27 0.68
CA LYS A 57 -1.55 -8.51 1.16
C LYS A 57 -1.61 -9.56 0.06
N ALA A 58 -1.96 -9.14 -1.15
CA ALA A 58 -2.04 -10.01 -2.31
C ALA A 58 -0.66 -10.53 -2.76
N ILE A 59 0.38 -9.68 -2.72
CA ILE A 59 1.75 -10.07 -3.10
C ILE A 59 2.38 -10.99 -2.05
N ASN A 60 2.19 -10.67 -0.77
CA ASN A 60 2.73 -11.47 0.33
C ASN A 60 1.74 -11.45 1.51
N PRO A 61 0.91 -12.50 1.62
CA PRO A 61 -0.09 -12.63 2.69
C PRO A 61 0.53 -12.62 4.09
N HIS A 62 1.72 -13.22 4.25
CA HIS A 62 2.40 -13.38 5.53
C HIS A 62 3.27 -12.17 5.92
N MET A 63 3.19 -11.06 5.18
CA MET A 63 3.94 -9.86 5.49
C MET A 63 3.47 -9.22 6.82
N LYS A 64 4.41 -9.06 7.75
CA LYS A 64 4.20 -8.33 9.02
C LYS A 64 3.58 -6.95 8.76
N ILE A 65 2.60 -6.57 9.59
CA ILE A 65 1.85 -5.31 9.47
C ILE A 65 2.80 -4.10 9.46
N GLN A 66 3.80 -4.08 10.34
CA GLN A 66 4.79 -3.00 10.40
C GLN A 66 5.60 -2.87 9.11
N MET A 67 6.02 -4.00 8.51
CA MET A 67 6.76 -3.99 7.24
C MET A 67 5.91 -3.44 6.10
N ARG A 68 4.63 -3.84 6.07
CA ARG A 68 3.65 -3.34 5.09
C ARG A 68 3.47 -1.82 5.22
N ASN A 69 3.26 -1.33 6.44
CA ASN A 69 3.07 0.10 6.70
C ASN A 69 4.32 0.90 6.33
N HIS A 70 5.50 0.38 6.63
CA HIS A 70 6.76 1.01 6.23
C HIS A 70 6.93 1.08 4.70
N LYS A 71 6.52 0.02 3.97
CA LYS A 71 6.52 0.03 2.49
C LYS A 71 5.55 1.07 1.93
N ILE A 72 4.36 1.20 2.52
CA ILE A 72 3.38 2.22 2.11
C ILE A 72 3.95 3.62 2.36
N LEU A 73 4.55 3.87 3.52
CA LEU A 73 5.12 5.17 3.85
C LEU A 73 6.28 5.58 2.92
N LYS A 74 7.08 4.62 2.45
CA LYS A 74 8.12 4.87 1.42
C LYS A 74 7.55 5.34 0.07
N LYS A 75 6.27 5.12 -0.21
CA LYS A 75 5.60 5.57 -1.44
C LYS A 75 5.00 6.98 -1.34
N VAL A 76 5.13 7.61 -0.17
CA VAL A 76 4.70 8.98 0.10
C VAL A 76 5.91 9.92 -0.12
N PRO A 77 5.71 11.17 -0.59
CA PRO A 77 6.77 12.17 -0.70
C PRO A 77 7.62 12.32 0.58
N GLY A 78 8.91 12.61 0.42
CA GLY A 78 9.89 12.61 1.51
C GLY A 78 9.52 13.48 2.71
N GLU A 79 9.00 14.69 2.46
CA GLU A 79 8.54 15.61 3.51
C GLU A 79 7.42 15.01 4.36
N LEU A 80 6.42 14.41 3.69
CA LEU A 80 5.29 13.78 4.35
C LEU A 80 5.71 12.51 5.11
N ASN A 81 6.64 11.73 4.55
CA ASN A 81 7.24 10.58 5.22
C ASN A 81 7.98 11.02 6.50
N HIS A 82 8.77 12.08 6.42
CA HIS A 82 9.49 12.64 7.56
C HIS A 82 8.53 13.06 8.68
N VAL A 83 7.44 13.76 8.36
CA VAL A 83 6.46 14.19 9.37
C VAL A 83 5.83 12.99 10.10
N VAL A 84 5.47 11.93 9.38
CA VAL A 84 4.93 10.71 10.01
C VAL A 84 5.96 10.07 10.93
N LYS A 85 7.21 9.95 10.48
CA LYS A 85 8.30 9.38 11.31
C LYS A 85 8.59 10.20 12.57
N CYS A 86 8.53 11.53 12.48
CA CYS A 86 8.70 12.39 13.64
C CYS A 86 7.57 12.24 14.66
N ARG A 87 6.36 11.87 14.23
CA ARG A 87 5.22 11.66 15.13
C ARG A 87 5.20 10.26 15.76
N TYR A 88 5.76 9.25 15.10
CA TYR A 88 5.74 7.86 15.57
C TYR A 88 7.15 7.25 15.60
N ASN A 89 7.67 7.03 16.81
CA ASN A 89 9.07 6.61 17.01
C ASN A 89 9.39 5.16 16.60
N GLN A 90 8.41 4.24 16.51
CA GLN A 90 8.73 2.82 16.26
C GLN A 90 7.62 1.96 15.64
N SER A 91 6.36 2.27 15.90
CA SER A 91 5.23 1.55 15.31
C SER A 91 4.13 2.54 14.94
N PHE A 92 3.59 2.38 13.73
CA PHE A 92 2.44 3.14 13.28
C PHE A 92 1.47 2.21 12.54
N THR A 93 0.19 2.41 12.81
CA THR A 93 -0.94 1.76 12.14
C THR A 93 -1.24 2.45 10.81
N LEU A 94 -2.03 1.79 9.97
CA LEU A 94 -2.42 2.37 8.69
C LEU A 94 -3.28 3.62 8.89
N ASP A 95 -4.12 3.63 9.92
CA ASP A 95 -4.99 4.76 10.26
C ASP A 95 -4.18 5.94 10.80
N GLU A 96 -3.16 5.69 11.62
CA GLU A 96 -2.24 6.73 12.10
C GLU A 96 -1.47 7.41 10.96
N ILE A 97 -1.01 6.62 9.97
CA ILE A 97 -0.42 7.15 8.75
C ILE A 97 -1.44 8.03 8.02
N ALA A 98 -2.65 7.50 7.79
CA ALA A 98 -3.68 8.20 7.03
C ALA A 98 -4.10 9.51 7.72
N ASN A 99 -4.39 9.46 9.00
CA ASN A 99 -4.80 10.62 9.79
C ASN A 99 -3.70 11.68 9.85
N THR A 100 -2.45 11.28 10.09
CA THR A 100 -1.32 12.23 10.14
C THR A 100 -1.09 12.91 8.79
N LEU A 101 -1.09 12.14 7.71
CA LEU A 101 -0.88 12.70 6.37
C LEU A 101 -2.07 13.57 5.93
N GLN A 102 -3.30 13.22 6.31
CA GLN A 102 -4.48 14.04 6.05
C GLN A 102 -4.43 15.35 6.86
N ASP A 103 -4.03 15.27 8.11
CA ASP A 103 -3.82 16.43 8.99
C ASP A 103 -2.78 17.39 8.42
N VAL A 104 -1.63 16.86 8.00
CA VAL A 104 -0.56 17.65 7.37
C VAL A 104 -1.05 18.27 6.07
N ARG A 105 -1.81 17.54 5.23
CA ARG A 105 -2.41 18.09 4.01
C ARG A 105 -3.37 19.24 4.31
N LYS A 106 -4.19 19.14 5.36
CA LYS A 106 -5.15 20.19 5.75
C LYS A 106 -4.45 21.41 6.30
N ARG A 107 -3.41 21.21 7.12
CA ARG A 107 -2.69 22.29 7.82
C ARG A 107 -1.57 22.93 7.00
N THR A 108 -1.06 22.22 5.98
CA THR A 108 0.12 22.66 5.22
C THR A 108 0.01 22.32 3.73
N ASN A 109 0.44 23.24 2.86
CA ASN A 109 0.58 22.99 1.41
C ASN A 109 1.83 22.15 1.05
N ILE A 110 2.49 21.51 2.02
CA ILE A 110 3.77 20.78 1.85
C ILE A 110 3.66 19.69 0.77
N GLY A 111 2.52 19.00 0.71
CA GLY A 111 2.28 17.99 -0.32
C GLY A 111 2.38 18.55 -1.74
N LYS A 112 1.86 19.76 -1.99
CA LYS A 112 1.88 20.41 -3.31
C LYS A 112 3.29 20.89 -3.66
N TYR A 113 4.02 21.42 -2.68
CA TYR A 113 5.39 21.93 -2.87
C TYR A 113 6.39 20.80 -3.15
N SER A 114 6.26 19.66 -2.48
CA SER A 114 7.14 18.50 -2.69
C SER A 114 6.94 17.89 -4.08
N GLN A 115 5.70 17.84 -4.58
CA GLN A 115 5.41 17.38 -5.94
C GLN A 115 5.94 18.33 -7.01
N PHE A 116 5.74 19.63 -6.81
CA PHE A 116 6.28 20.67 -7.69
C PHE A 116 7.81 20.57 -7.80
N ARG A 117 8.51 20.52 -6.66
CA ARG A 117 9.97 20.34 -6.63
C ARG A 117 10.39 19.07 -7.37
N SER A 118 9.73 17.94 -7.12
CA SER A 118 10.03 16.65 -7.79
C SER A 118 9.80 16.69 -9.31
N SER A 119 8.88 17.53 -9.79
CA SER A 119 8.62 17.74 -11.22
C SER A 119 9.75 18.56 -11.88
N ILE A 120 10.20 19.63 -11.22
CA ILE A 120 11.29 20.50 -11.72
C ILE A 120 12.60 19.73 -11.90
N PHE A 121 12.92 18.79 -11.00
CA PHE A 121 14.14 17.99 -11.09
C PHE A 121 14.07 16.80 -12.06
N LYS A 122 12.91 16.52 -12.67
CA LYS A 122 12.74 15.46 -13.68
C LYS A 122 12.90 15.94 -15.12
N GLU A 123 12.89 17.25 -15.36
CA GLU A 123 13.00 17.87 -16.70
C GLU A 123 14.43 18.26 -17.09
N LYS A 124 15.45 17.73 -16.39
CA LYS A 124 16.87 17.84 -16.75
C LYS A 124 17.46 16.46 -17.00
#